data_AF-A0A1Y6L577-F1
#
_entry.id   AF-A0A1Y6L577-F1
#
_cell.length_a   1.000
_cell.length_b   1.000
_cell.length_c   1.000
_cell.angle_alpha   90.00
_cell.angle_beta   90.00
_cell.angle_gamma   90.00
#
_symmetry.space_group_name_H-M   'P 1'
#
loop_
_entity.id
_entity.type
_entity.pdbx_description
1 polymer ?
#
loop_
_entity_poly.entity_id
_entity_poly.type
_entity_poly.pdbx_seq_one_letter_code
_entity_poly.pdbx_strand_id
1 'polypeptide(L)'
;MSYSSRKYQMLQRLGVEQLRPLREPTSSADGIEEERLCHLFDTNIPIRQTPVPGRRCPNCASRGATVWVIPGKRCPHCGTEVN
;
A
#
# COMPACT_ATOMS: atom_id res chain seq x y z
N MET A 1 14.90 12.20 9.24
CA MET A 1 16.03 12.05 8.31
C MET A 1 16.32 13.40 7.67
N SER A 2 17.53 13.96 7.80
CA SER A 2 17.89 15.23 7.14
C SER A 2 18.53 14.96 5.78
N TYR A 3 18.19 15.78 4.77
CA TYR A 3 18.77 15.67 3.43
C TYR A 3 20.06 16.51 3.35
N SER A 4 20.98 16.15 2.46
CA SER A 4 22.16 16.99 2.18
C SER A 4 21.80 18.19 1.31
N SER A 5 22.59 19.28 1.37
CA SER A 5 22.33 20.52 0.62
C SER A 5 22.19 20.30 -0.89
N ARG A 6 23.02 19.43 -1.47
CA ARG A 6 22.93 19.04 -2.89
C ARG A 6 21.58 18.40 -3.23
N LYS A 7 21.06 17.58 -2.32
CA LYS A 7 19.80 16.87 -2.52
C LYS A 7 18.60 17.82 -2.39
N TYR A 8 18.67 18.80 -1.48
CA TYR A 8 17.66 19.86 -1.39
C TYR A 8 17.53 20.69 -2.67
N GLN A 9 18.66 21.15 -3.23
CA GLN A 9 18.65 21.95 -4.46
C GLN A 9 18.04 21.18 -5.64
N MET A 10 18.31 19.88 -5.72
CA MET A 10 17.73 19.01 -6.75
C MET A 10 16.20 18.89 -6.60
N LEU A 11 15.69 18.69 -5.38
CA LEU A 11 14.25 18.60 -5.12
C LEU A 11 13.53 19.91 -5.47
N GLN A 12 14.13 21.05 -5.13
CA GLN A 12 13.58 22.37 -5.49
C GLN A 12 13.47 22.57 -7.01
N ARG A 13 14.52 22.20 -7.77
CA ARG A 13 14.50 22.29 -9.24
C ARG A 13 13.43 21.42 -9.90
N LEU A 14 13.05 20.33 -9.24
CA LEU A 14 12.00 19.41 -9.70
C LEU A 14 10.61 19.81 -9.20
N GLY A 15 10.49 20.86 -8.37
CA GLY A 15 9.23 21.26 -7.75
C GLY A 15 8.70 20.22 -6.74
N VAL A 16 9.57 19.37 -6.18
CA VAL A 16 9.17 18.34 -5.23
C VAL A 16 9.27 18.91 -3.81
N GLU A 17 8.12 19.13 -3.19
CA GLU A 17 8.01 19.57 -1.80
C GLU A 17 8.06 18.37 -0.83
N GLN A 18 8.76 18.52 0.30
CA GLN A 18 8.78 17.52 1.37
C GLN A 18 7.48 17.63 2.18
N LEU A 19 6.64 16.60 2.15
CA LEU A 19 5.46 16.53 3.02
C LEU A 19 5.88 16.51 4.49
N ARG A 20 5.13 17.22 5.33
CA ARG A 20 5.35 17.21 6.78
C ARG A 20 5.22 15.77 7.31
N PRO A 21 6.11 15.32 8.22
CA PRO A 21 5.94 14.03 8.88
C PRO A 21 4.59 13.96 9.57
N LEU A 22 3.86 12.86 9.39
CA LEU A 22 2.48 12.74 9.88
C LEU A 22 2.38 12.58 11.41
N ARG A 23 3.46 12.25 12.13
CA ARG A 23 3.50 12.17 13.59
C ARG A 23 4.91 12.50 14.10
N GLU A 24 4.99 13.34 15.13
CA GLU A 24 6.13 13.35 16.05
C GLU A 24 5.94 12.20 17.04
N PRO A 25 7.02 11.51 17.48
CA PRO A 25 6.90 10.43 18.45
C PRO A 25 6.46 11.02 19.78
N THR A 26 5.15 10.96 20.07
CA THR A 26 4.62 11.27 21.40
C THR A 26 5.04 10.14 22.33
N SER A 27 6.11 10.39 23.07
CA SER A 27 6.47 9.66 24.28
C SER A 27 5.39 9.92 25.35
N SER A 28 4.34 9.12 25.37
CA SER A 28 3.56 8.90 26.59
C SER A 28 2.60 7.74 26.39
N ALA A 29 2.74 6.76 27.28
CA ALA A 29 1.79 5.69 27.54
C ALA A 29 0.38 6.26 27.72
N ASP A 30 -0.62 5.57 27.18
CA ASP A 30 -1.75 5.03 27.93
C ASP A 30 -2.65 4.27 26.94
N GLY A 31 -2.77 2.95 27.16
CA GLY A 31 -3.61 2.08 26.35
C GLY A 31 -5.08 2.20 26.73
N ILE A 32 -5.93 1.62 25.89
CA ILE A 32 -7.37 1.37 26.08
C ILE A 32 -8.31 2.42 25.44
N GLU A 33 -8.17 2.70 24.13
CA GLU A 33 -9.31 3.18 23.31
C GLU A 33 -9.16 2.95 21.79
N GLU A 34 -8.26 2.06 21.38
CA GLU A 34 -7.80 1.90 19.99
C GLU A 34 -8.29 0.60 19.31
N GLU A 35 -9.42 0.02 19.74
CA GLU A 35 -9.86 -1.30 19.23
C GLU A 35 -11.07 -1.24 18.27
N ARG A 36 -11.76 -0.10 18.14
CA ARG A 36 -13.06 -0.06 17.43
C ARG A 36 -13.10 0.75 16.14
N LEU A 37 -12.04 1.48 15.78
CA LEU A 37 -11.97 2.24 14.52
C LEU A 37 -11.09 1.60 13.45
N CYS A 38 -10.33 0.55 13.78
CA CYS A 38 -9.37 -0.12 12.89
C CYS A 38 -10.03 -0.83 11.70
N HIS A 39 -11.33 -1.11 11.76
CA HIS A 39 -11.98 -1.98 10.78
C HIS A 39 -12.43 -1.31 9.48
N LEU A 40 -12.43 0.02 9.37
CA LEU A 40 -13.04 0.66 8.20
C LEU A 40 -12.06 1.36 7.25
N PHE A 41 -10.99 1.99 7.71
CA PHE A 41 -9.97 2.56 6.80
C PHE A 41 -8.61 2.64 7.51
N ASP A 42 -7.98 1.48 7.68
CA ASP A 42 -6.67 1.34 8.31
C ASP A 42 -5.55 1.79 7.35
N THR A 43 -5.41 3.11 7.22
CA THR A 43 -4.42 3.77 6.33
C THR A 43 -2.99 3.74 6.88
N ASN A 44 -2.74 2.99 7.96
CA ASN A 44 -1.42 2.84 8.57
C ASN A 44 -0.99 1.39 8.83
N ILE A 45 -1.58 0.41 8.14
CA ILE A 45 -1.01 -0.94 8.14
C ILE A 45 0.23 -0.90 7.23
N PRO A 46 1.44 -1.19 7.74
CA PRO A 46 2.60 -1.29 6.88
C PRO A 46 2.32 -2.40 5.86
N ILE A 47 2.41 -2.09 4.57
CA ILE A 47 2.09 -2.96 3.40
C ILE A 47 2.68 -4.38 3.52
N ARG A 48 3.73 -4.55 4.31
CA ARG A 48 4.37 -5.84 4.62
C ARG A 48 3.54 -6.78 5.51
N GLN A 49 2.62 -6.26 6.31
CA GLN A 49 1.79 -7.04 7.24
C GLN A 49 0.51 -7.59 6.60
N THR A 50 0.00 -6.93 5.56
CA THR A 50 -1.14 -7.40 4.76
C THR A 50 -0.76 -7.38 3.27
N PRO A 51 -0.03 -8.41 2.77
CA PRO A 51 0.27 -8.49 1.35
C PRO A 51 -1.04 -8.52 0.56
N VAL A 52 -1.10 -7.76 -0.54
CA VAL A 52 -2.25 -7.83 -1.46
C VAL A 52 -2.42 -9.30 -1.86
N PRO A 53 -3.54 -9.95 -1.53
CA PRO A 53 -3.70 -11.38 -1.77
C PRO A 53 -4.01 -11.59 -3.25
N GLY A 54 -2.98 -11.56 -4.10
CA GLY A 54 -3.14 -11.93 -5.50
C GLY A 54 -3.64 -13.37 -5.61
N ARG A 55 -4.61 -13.62 -6.49
CA ARG A 55 -5.11 -14.97 -6.84
C ARG A 55 -4.81 -15.26 -8.30
N ARG A 56 -4.45 -16.50 -8.62
CA ARG A 56 -4.28 -16.92 -10.03
C ARG A 56 -5.63 -16.96 -10.73
N CYS A 57 -5.72 -16.40 -11.93
CA CYS A 57 -6.92 -16.48 -12.75
C CYS A 57 -7.20 -17.95 -13.14
N PRO A 58 -8.37 -18.51 -12.79
CA PRO A 58 -8.66 -19.93 -13.02
C PRO A 58 -8.75 -20.28 -14.51
N ASN A 59 -9.29 -19.38 -15.35
CA ASN A 59 -9.43 -19.60 -16.79
C ASN A 59 -8.08 -19.50 -17.55
N CYS A 60 -7.18 -18.61 -17.12
CA CYS A 60 -5.83 -18.59 -17.67
C CYS A 60 -5.05 -19.82 -17.22
N ALA A 61 -5.20 -20.22 -15.94
CA ALA A 61 -4.52 -21.38 -15.39
C ALA A 61 -4.90 -22.68 -16.12
N SER A 62 -6.17 -22.87 -16.49
CA SER A 62 -6.62 -24.03 -17.27
C SER A 62 -6.05 -24.06 -18.70
N ARG A 63 -5.62 -22.91 -19.22
CA ARG A 63 -4.95 -22.77 -20.52
C ARG A 63 -3.42 -22.84 -20.41
N GLY A 64 -2.88 -23.12 -19.23
CA GLY A 64 -1.43 -23.16 -18.97
C GLY A 64 -0.77 -21.80 -18.76
N ALA A 65 -1.55 -20.71 -18.65
CA ALA A 65 -1.03 -19.37 -18.42
C ALA A 65 -1.15 -18.98 -16.93
N THR A 66 -0.08 -18.44 -16.35
CA THR A 66 -0.09 -17.96 -14.96
C THR A 66 -0.31 -16.45 -14.93
N VAL A 67 -1.55 -16.03 -14.65
CA VAL A 67 -1.93 -14.61 -14.50
C VAL A 67 -2.40 -14.38 -13.07
N TRP A 68 -1.81 -13.42 -12.37
CA TRP A 68 -2.21 -13.02 -11.02
C TRP A 68 -3.16 -11.82 -11.08
N VAL A 69 -4.25 -11.90 -10.33
CA VAL A 69 -5.33 -10.91 -10.34
C VAL A 69 -5.70 -10.58 -8.89
N ILE A 70 -6.04 -9.32 -8.64
CA ILE A 70 -6.60 -8.89 -7.35
C ILE A 70 -8.02 -9.46 -7.23
N PRO A 71 -8.38 -10.14 -6.13
CA PRO A 71 -9.73 -10.61 -5.88
C PRO A 71 -10.78 -9.50 -6.04
N GLY A 72 -11.92 -9.82 -6.65
CA GLY A 72 -12.97 -8.87 -7.04
C GLY A 72 -12.69 -8.08 -8.32
N LYS A 73 -11.59 -8.36 -9.03
CA LYS A 73 -11.27 -7.73 -10.34
C LYS A 73 -11.31 -8.75 -11.48
N ARG A 74 -11.48 -8.23 -12.70
CA ARG A 74 -11.46 -9.01 -13.94
C ARG A 74 -10.02 -9.25 -14.40
N CYS A 75 -9.75 -10.47 -14.84
CA CYS A 75 -8.48 -10.84 -15.44
C CYS A 75 -8.20 -9.97 -16.69
N PRO A 76 -7.03 -9.34 -16.81
CA PRO A 76 -6.72 -8.46 -17.95
C PRO A 76 -6.56 -9.22 -19.27
N HIS A 77 -6.28 -10.52 -19.22
CA HIS A 77 -6.07 -11.34 -20.42
C HIS A 77 -7.36 -11.95 -20.97
N CYS A 78 -8.22 -12.48 -20.09
CA CYS A 78 -9.41 -13.22 -20.52
C CYS A 78 -10.75 -12.64 -20.03
N GLY A 79 -10.71 -11.57 -19.23
CA GLY A 79 -11.90 -10.91 -18.69
C GLY A 79 -12.64 -11.67 -17.58
N THR A 80 -12.20 -12.89 -17.23
CA THR A 80 -12.79 -13.68 -16.14
C THR A 80 -12.66 -12.96 -14.80
N GLU A 81 -13.78 -12.78 -14.10
CA GLU A 81 -13.80 -12.27 -12.73
C GLU A 81 -13.08 -13.26 -11.80
N VAL A 82 -12.13 -12.75 -11.01
CA VAL A 82 -11.38 -13.54 -10.04
C VAL A 82 -11.84 -13.10 -8.65
N ASN A 83 -12.60 -13.97 -7.99
CA ASN A 83 -13.00 -13.85 -6.58
C ASN A 83 -12.23 -14.85 -5.75
#